data_AF-A0AAE3YEE7-F1
#
_entry.id   AF-A0AAE3YEE7-F1
#
_cell.length_a   1.000
_cell.length_b   1.000
_cell.length_c   1.000
_cell.angle_alpha   90.00
_cell.angle_beta   90.00
_cell.angle_gamma   90.00
#
_symmetry.space_group_name_H-M   'P 1'
#
loop_
_entity.id
_entity.type
_entity.pdbx_description
1 polymer ?
#
loop_
_entity_poly.entity_id
_entity_poly.type
_entity_poly.pdbx_seq_one_letter_code
_entity_poly.pdbx_strand_id
1 'polypeptide(L)'
;MQKNDKFNVNLERFAFLTGRSLSAFKRDFKKIFNETPNRWLIKRRLQEALFLIKEKKQRPTDIYIDLGFEDLSHFSFAFKKEFGISASSLS
;
A
#
# COMPACT_ATOMS: atom_id res chain seq x y z
N MET A 1 14.50 15.42 -6.29
CA MET A 1 13.88 14.35 -5.49
C MET A 1 12.51 14.06 -6.09
N GLN A 2 12.37 12.97 -6.85
CA GLN A 2 11.06 12.54 -7.33
C GLN A 2 10.30 11.97 -6.13
N LYS A 3 9.40 12.76 -5.52
CA LYS A 3 8.45 12.22 -4.55
C LYS A 3 7.57 11.24 -5.31
N ASN A 4 7.64 9.96 -4.98
CA ASN A 4 6.79 8.94 -5.56
C ASN A 4 5.37 9.11 -4.97
N ASP A 5 4.58 10.03 -5.54
CA ASP A 5 3.21 10.36 -5.10
C ASP A 5 2.22 9.21 -5.34
N LYS A 6 2.68 8.06 -5.85
CA LYS A 6 1.88 6.91 -6.25
C LYS A 6 1.10 6.31 -5.07
N PHE A 7 1.63 6.40 -3.84
CA PHE A 7 1.03 5.73 -2.68
C PHE A 7 0.74 6.64 -1.49
N ASN A 8 1.28 7.86 -1.40
CA ASN A 8 1.05 8.77 -0.26
C ASN A 8 -0.30 9.53 -0.33
N VAL A 9 -1.31 8.93 -0.96
CA VAL A 9 -2.63 9.54 -1.13
C VAL A 9 -3.54 9.06 0.00
N ASN A 10 -3.91 9.97 0.90
CA ASN A 10 -4.88 9.68 1.95
C ASN A 10 -6.26 9.38 1.33
N LEU A 11 -7.05 8.53 1.99
CA LEU A 11 -8.41 8.18 1.63
C LEU A 11 -9.33 9.39 1.42
N GLU A 12 -9.12 10.45 2.19
CA GLU A 12 -9.81 11.74 2.01
C GLU A 12 -9.55 12.34 0.63
N ARG A 13 -8.33 12.21 0.11
CA ARG A 13 -7.97 12.69 -1.22
C ARG A 13 -8.63 11.84 -2.31
N PHE A 14 -8.77 10.53 -2.13
CA PHE A 14 -9.54 9.68 -3.05
C PHE A 14 -11.03 10.05 -3.07
N ALA A 15 -11.62 10.32 -1.90
CA ALA A 15 -13.00 10.77 -1.82
C ALA A 15 -13.16 12.12 -2.54
N PHE A 16 -12.27 13.08 -2.27
CA PHE A 16 -12.25 14.39 -2.93
C PHE A 16 -12.11 14.29 -4.46
N LEU A 17 -11.16 13.49 -4.97
CA LEU A 17 -10.93 13.31 -6.41
C LEU A 17 -12.11 12.64 -7.13
N THR A 18 -12.98 11.96 -6.40
CA THR A 18 -14.20 11.34 -6.96
C THR A 18 -15.46 12.18 -6.73
N GLY A 19 -15.34 13.38 -6.15
CA GLY A 19 -16.47 14.25 -5.84
C GLY A 19 -17.41 13.67 -4.76
N ARG A 20 -16.92 12.74 -3.93
CA ARG A 20 -17.72 12.05 -2.92
C ARG A 20 -17.32 12.47 -1.51
N SER A 21 -18.28 12.42 -0.59
CA SER A 21 -17.94 12.40 0.84
C SER A 21 -17.16 11.11 1.17
N LEU A 22 -16.31 11.17 2.19
CA LEU A 22 -15.51 10.03 2.64
C LEU A 22 -16.37 8.80 2.96
N SER A 23 -17.54 9.02 3.58
CA SER A 23 -18.49 7.95 3.94
C SER A 23 -19.12 7.31 2.71
N ALA A 24 -19.52 8.12 1.71
CA ALA A 24 -20.06 7.60 0.45
C ALA A 24 -19.00 6.79 -0.31
N PHE A 25 -17.78 7.34 -0.40
CA PHE A 25 -16.65 6.65 -1.02
C PHE A 25 -16.39 5.28 -0.37
N LYS A 26 -16.26 5.23 0.97
CA LYS A 26 -16.02 3.98 1.70
C LYS A 26 -17.10 2.93 1.46
N ARG A 27 -18.37 3.33 1.47
CA ARG A 27 -19.51 2.43 1.24
C ARG A 27 -19.51 1.86 -0.17
N ASP A 28 -19.34 2.72 -1.18
CA ASP A 28 -19.38 2.30 -2.58
C ASP A 28 -18.14 1.45 -2.92
N PHE A 29 -16.97 1.82 -2.40
CA PHE A 29 -15.76 1.02 -2.54
C PHE A 29 -15.94 -0.38 -1.96
N LYS A 30 -16.50 -0.50 -0.75
CA LYS A 30 -16.77 -1.81 -0.14
C LYS A 30 -17.77 -2.63 -0.96
N LYS A 31 -18.75 -2.01 -1.59
CA LYS A 31 -19.70 -2.72 -2.48
C LYS A 31 -19.02 -3.28 -3.74
N ILE A 32 -18.05 -2.55 -4.30
CA ILE A 32 -17.37 -2.94 -5.54
C ILE A 32 -16.24 -3.94 -5.29
N PHE A 33 -15.41 -3.68 -4.27
CA PHE A 33 -14.18 -4.44 -4.00
C PHE A 33 -14.32 -5.46 -2.87
N ASN A 34 -15.48 -5.51 -2.20
CA ASN A 34 -15.74 -6.34 -1.02
C ASN A 34 -14.73 -6.15 0.13
N GLU A 35 -14.03 -5.01 0.15
CA GLU A 35 -12.94 -4.72 1.08
C GLU A 35 -12.93 -3.22 1.43
N THR A 36 -12.34 -2.85 2.57
CA THR A 36 -12.20 -1.43 2.92
C THR A 36 -11.09 -0.78 2.06
N PRO A 37 -11.24 0.49 1.68
CA PRO A 37 -10.23 1.17 0.87
C PRO A 37 -8.80 1.12 1.45
N ASN A 38 -8.67 1.27 2.78
CA ASN A 38 -7.37 1.22 3.45
C ASN A 38 -6.70 -0.15 3.30
N ARG A 39 -7.47 -1.23 3.50
CA ARG A 39 -6.94 -2.59 3.39
C ARG A 39 -6.56 -2.91 1.94
N TRP A 40 -7.39 -2.50 0.99
CA TRP A 40 -7.08 -2.62 -0.44
C TRP A 40 -5.81 -1.85 -0.81
N LEU A 41 -5.65 -0.61 -0.33
CA LEU A 41 -4.47 0.20 -0.62
C LEU A 41 -3.20 -0.41 -0.05
N ILE A 42 -3.24 -0.89 1.20
CA ILE A 42 -2.11 -1.60 1.82
C ILE A 42 -1.74 -2.82 0.98
N LYS A 43 -2.74 -3.63 0.59
CA LYS A 43 -2.50 -4.82 -0.26
C LYS A 43 -1.83 -4.45 -1.58
N ARG A 44 -2.28 -3.38 -2.24
CA ARG A 44 -1.64 -2.90 -3.48
C ARG A 44 -0.20 -2.44 -3.28
N ARG A 45 0.10 -1.74 -2.18
CA ARG A 45 1.47 -1.34 -1.81
C ARG A 45 2.35 -2.56 -1.59
N LEU A 46 1.83 -3.59 -0.91
CA LEU A 46 2.55 -4.84 -0.65
C LEU A 46 2.79 -5.65 -1.92
N GLN A 47 1.84 -5.66 -2.86
CA GLN A 47 2.03 -6.29 -4.18
C GLN A 47 3.13 -5.62 -4.99
N GLU A 48 3.19 -4.28 -5.00
CA GLU A 48 4.30 -3.55 -5.63
C GLU A 48 5.63 -3.89 -4.93
N ALA A 49 5.65 -3.93 -3.59
CA ALA A 49 6.83 -4.32 -2.83
C ALA A 49 7.36 -5.69 -3.23
N LEU A 50 6.47 -6.67 -3.38
CA LEU A 50 6.81 -8.03 -3.78
C LEU A 50 7.48 -8.03 -5.17
N PHE A 51 6.94 -7.27 -6.12
CA PHE A 51 7.52 -7.12 -7.45
C PHE A 51 8.91 -6.45 -7.41
N LEU A 52 9.06 -5.36 -6.65
CA LEU A 52 10.34 -4.66 -6.53
C LEU A 52 11.42 -5.52 -5.86
N ILE A 53 11.05 -6.31 -4.86
CA ILE A 53 12.00 -7.21 -4.18
C ILE A 53 12.37 -8.37 -5.12
N LYS A 54 11.39 -9.09 -5.68
CA LYS A 54 11.66 -10.29 -6.48
C LYS A 54 12.26 -10.00 -7.85
N GLU A 55 11.68 -9.07 -8.59
CA GLU A 55 12.05 -8.82 -9.99
C GLU A 55 13.13 -7.75 -10.13
N LYS A 56 13.17 -6.77 -9.21
CA LYS A 56 14.14 -5.66 -9.24
C LYS A 56 15.26 -5.79 -8.21
N LYS A 57 15.25 -6.83 -7.36
CA LYS A 57 16.26 -7.10 -6.32
C LYS A 57 16.51 -5.89 -5.41
N GLN A 58 15.47 -5.11 -5.15
CA GLN A 58 15.57 -3.97 -4.25
C GLN A 58 15.42 -4.42 -2.79
N ARG A 59 16.17 -3.79 -1.90
CA ARG A 59 16.09 -4.10 -0.47
C ARG A 59 14.83 -3.47 0.13
N PRO A 60 14.11 -4.18 1.02
CA PRO A 60 12.95 -3.65 1.74
C PRO A 60 13.21 -2.30 2.42
N THR A 61 14.40 -2.12 2.98
CA THR A 61 14.86 -0.89 3.65
C THR A 61 14.86 0.34 2.73
N ASP A 62 15.01 0.12 1.43
CA ASP A 62 15.22 1.19 0.45
C ASP A 62 13.88 1.61 -0.20
N ILE A 63 12.84 0.77 -0.10
CA ILE A 63 11.57 0.96 -0.84
C ILE A 63 10.34 1.25 0.04
N TYR A 64 10.40 0.98 1.35
CA TYR A 64 9.19 1.05 2.20
C TYR A 64 8.56 2.45 2.25
N ILE A 65 9.38 3.51 2.28
CA ILE A 65 8.92 4.91 2.28
C ILE A 65 8.25 5.25 0.95
N ASP A 66 8.85 4.84 -0.18
CA ASP A 66 8.32 5.11 -1.52
C ASP A 66 7.00 4.38 -1.78
N LEU A 67 6.78 3.25 -1.10
CA LEU A 67 5.53 2.50 -1.09
C LEU A 67 4.48 3.12 -0.14
N GLY A 68 4.81 4.20 0.56
CA GLY A 68 3.90 4.94 1.43
C GLY A 68 3.75 4.37 2.84
N PHE A 69 4.68 3.53 3.30
CA PHE A 69 4.74 3.13 4.71
C PHE A 69 5.52 4.18 5.52
N GLU A 70 5.05 4.45 6.74
CA GLU A 70 5.69 5.42 7.64
C GLU A 70 6.99 4.87 8.24
N ASP A 71 7.02 3.57 8.54
CA ASP A 71 8.17 2.90 9.13
C ASP A 71 8.34 1.45 8.62
N LEU A 72 9.56 0.95 8.77
CA LEU A 72 9.96 -0.37 8.29
C LEU A 72 9.32 -1.52 9.10
N SER A 73 9.00 -1.30 10.39
CA SER A 73 8.40 -2.32 11.25
C SER A 73 6.96 -2.58 10.83
N HIS A 74 6.19 -1.52 10.60
CA HIS A 74 4.83 -1.62 10.07
C HIS A 74 4.81 -2.28 8.69
N PHE A 75 5.72 -1.89 7.79
CA PHE A 75 5.89 -2.54 6.49
C PHE A 75 6.16 -4.05 6.64
N SER A 76 7.16 -4.42 7.44
CA SER A 76 7.59 -5.81 7.59
C SER A 76 6.49 -6.69 8.18
N PHE A 77 5.77 -6.17 9.17
CA PHE A 77 4.62 -6.84 9.77
C PHE A 77 3.50 -7.04 8.74
N ALA A 78 3.12 -5.99 8.01
CA ALA A 78 2.07 -6.05 7.00
C ALA A 78 2.43 -7.00 5.85
N PHE A 79 3.68 -6.98 5.39
CA PHE A 79 4.18 -7.85 4.33
C PHE A 79 4.12 -9.32 4.73
N LYS A 80 4.64 -9.65 5.92
CA LYS A 80 4.59 -11.02 6.45
C LYS A 80 3.16 -11.50 6.64
N LYS A 81 2.26 -10.61 7.08
CA LYS A 81 0.85 -10.93 7.25
C LYS A 81 0.13 -11.24 5.93
N GLU A 82 0.46 -10.54 4.84
CA GLU A 82 -0.17 -10.76 3.54
C GLU A 82 0.42 -11.97 2.78
N PHE A 83 1.74 -12.17 2.81
CA PHE A 83 2.41 -13.20 2.00
C PHE A 83 2.91 -14.42 2.78
N GLY A 84 2.82 -14.41 4.11
CA GLY A 84 3.31 -15.50 4.96
C GLY A 84 4.84 -15.59 5.09
N ILE A 85 5.58 -14.73 4.37
CA ILE A 85 7.04 -14.72 4.32
C ILE A 85 7.59 -13.34 4.62
N SER A 86 8.80 -13.27 5.19
CA SER A 86 9.45 -11.99 5.49
C SER A 86 9.96 -11.33 4.21
N ALA A 87 9.76 -10.01 4.09
CA ALA A 87 10.30 -9.23 2.97
C ALA A 87 11.83 -9.36 2.86
N SER A 88 12.53 -9.40 4.01
CA SER A 88 13.99 -9.54 4.06
C SER A 88 14.48 -10.95 3.69
N SER A 89 13.60 -11.95 3.66
CA SER A 89 13.95 -13.30 3.20
C SER A 89 13.87 -13.44 1.67
N LEU A 90 13.28 -12.45 1.00
CA LEU A 90 13.14 -12.41 -0.46
C LEU A 90 14.18 -11.52 -1.15
N SER A 91 14.90 -10.70 -0.38
CA SER A 91 15.90 -9.75 -0.86
C SER A 91 17.29 -10.34 -1.00
#